data_AF-A0A2V7P8B5-F1
#
_entry.id   AF-A0A2V7P8B5-F1
#
_cell.length_a   1.000
_cell.length_b   1.000
_cell.length_c   1.000
_cell.angle_alpha   90.00
_cell.angle_beta   90.00
_cell.angle_gamma   90.00
#
_symmetry.space_group_name_H-M   'P 1'
#
loop_
_entity.id
_entity.type
_entity.pdbx_description
1 polymer ?
#
loop_
_entity_poly.entity_id
_entity_poly.type
_entity_poly.pdbx_seq_one_letter_code
_entity_poly.pdbx_strand_id
1 'polypeptide(L)'
;MEARARDRRGFFREAMERLLREVAARAEQRVAPRRYFRPPGAADEIAFLASCTRCGDCLPVCPVSAIIKAPPSAGLAAGTPMIDPAIQACIVCADMPCARACETGALVPPAGGWDEVHMGVLELDTGRCITFQGVSCGVCARACPVGERALVMDEGGRPVLRPEGCVGCGVCVTACVTTPSSLKLSLGS
;
A
#
# COMPACT_ATOMS: atom_id res chain seq x y z
N MET A 1 31.16 -6.84 41.87
CA MET A 1 29.92 -7.34 41.24
C MET A 1 28.80 -6.39 41.63
N GLU A 2 28.68 -5.26 40.94
CA GLU A 2 27.63 -4.25 41.21
C GLU A 2 26.72 -4.14 39.98
N ALA A 3 25.44 -4.41 40.21
CA ALA A 3 24.39 -4.42 39.20
C ALA A 3 23.92 -2.98 38.92
N ARG A 4 23.98 -2.55 37.66
CA ARG A 4 23.40 -1.29 37.17
C ARG A 4 21.88 -1.29 37.42
N ALA A 5 21.43 -0.41 38.32
CA ALA A 5 20.02 -0.09 38.54
C ALA A 5 19.43 0.52 37.26
N ARG A 6 18.47 -0.19 36.66
CA ARG A 6 17.75 0.23 35.45
C ARG A 6 16.71 1.29 35.84
N ASP A 7 16.84 2.49 35.30
CA ASP A 7 16.11 3.70 35.68
C ASP A 7 14.58 3.55 35.53
N ARG A 8 13.84 3.69 36.64
CA ARG A 8 12.37 3.64 36.69
C ARG A 8 11.72 4.82 35.93
N ARG A 9 12.41 5.96 35.80
CA ARG A 9 11.89 7.14 35.09
C ARG A 9 11.91 6.98 33.57
N GLY A 10 12.92 6.29 33.03
CA GLY A 10 12.97 5.90 31.62
C GLY A 10 11.78 5.03 31.21
N PHE A 11 11.46 4.00 31.99
CA PHE A 11 10.34 3.09 31.69
C PHE A 11 8.98 3.80 31.65
N PHE A 12 8.71 4.70 32.59
CA PHE A 12 7.45 5.48 32.60
C PHE A 12 7.35 6.46 31.42
N ARG A 13 8.46 7.09 31.04
CA ARG A 13 8.51 8.00 29.88
C ARG A 13 8.27 7.25 28.57
N GLU A 14 8.95 6.12 28.38
CA GLU A 14 8.77 5.25 27.21
C GLU A 14 7.34 4.70 27.11
N ALA A 15 6.75 4.29 28.24
CA ALA A 15 5.37 3.83 28.29
C ALA A 15 4.37 4.96 27.95
N MET A 16 4.59 6.17 28.47
CA MET A 16 3.75 7.33 28.17
C MET A 16 3.87 7.76 26.70
N GLU A 17 5.08 7.75 26.12
CA GLU A 17 5.29 8.03 24.70
C GLU A 17 4.61 6.99 23.79
N ARG A 18 4.64 5.70 24.17
CA ARG A 18 3.88 4.65 23.48
C ARG A 18 2.38 4.90 23.54
N LEU A 19 1.85 5.23 24.73
CA LEU A 19 0.44 5.55 24.90
C LEU A 19 0.01 6.78 24.08
N LEU A 20 0.82 7.85 24.07
CA LEU A 20 0.56 9.04 23.29
C LEU A 20 0.53 8.74 21.77
N ARG A 21 1.48 7.94 21.28
CA ARG A 21 1.48 7.47 19.88
C ARG A 21 0.24 6.64 19.54
N GLU A 22 -0.16 5.73 20.42
CA GLU A 22 -1.38 4.93 20.23
C GLU A 22 -2.65 5.79 20.22
N VAL A 23 -2.75 6.79 21.12
CA VAL A 23 -3.89 7.72 21.16
C VAL A 23 -3.94 8.59 19.91
N ALA A 24 -2.79 9.09 19.45
CA ALA A 24 -2.68 9.82 18.19
C ALA A 24 -3.15 8.95 17.03
N ALA A 25 -2.56 7.78 16.80
CA ALA A 25 -2.93 6.88 15.71
C ALA A 25 -4.44 6.54 15.68
N ARG A 26 -5.06 6.31 16.84
CA ARG A 26 -6.52 6.09 16.95
C ARG A 26 -7.35 7.33 16.60
N ALA A 27 -6.88 8.53 16.96
CA ALA A 27 -7.53 9.78 16.58
C ALA A 27 -7.43 9.99 15.06
N GLU A 28 -6.27 9.69 14.46
CA GLU A 28 -6.07 9.80 13.01
C GLU A 28 -7.03 8.90 12.22
N GLN A 29 -7.15 7.62 12.61
CA GLN A 29 -8.08 6.67 12.00
C GLN A 29 -9.55 7.14 12.03
N ARG A 30 -9.96 7.89 13.06
CA ARG A 30 -11.31 8.43 13.18
C ARG A 30 -11.54 9.67 12.33
N VAL A 31 -10.53 10.54 12.25
CA VAL A 31 -10.64 11.86 11.61
C VAL A 31 -10.43 11.79 10.10
N ALA A 32 -9.49 10.96 9.65
CA ALA A 32 -9.16 10.79 8.23
C ALA A 32 -8.82 9.33 7.92
N PRO A 33 -9.80 8.42 7.91
CA PRO A 33 -9.55 7.04 7.50
C PRO A 33 -9.04 6.99 6.06
N ARG A 34 -8.00 6.18 5.80
CA ARG A 34 -7.57 5.87 4.42
C ARG A 34 -8.73 5.17 3.70
N ARG A 35 -9.37 5.90 2.80
CA ARG A 35 -10.48 5.40 1.95
C ARG A 35 -10.05 5.11 0.52
N TYR A 36 -8.85 5.55 0.14
CA TYR A 36 -8.35 5.46 -1.23
C TYR A 36 -6.93 4.90 -1.25
N PHE A 37 -6.61 4.08 -2.25
CA PHE A 37 -5.23 3.67 -2.50
C PHE A 37 -4.45 4.89 -2.96
N ARG A 38 -3.38 5.21 -2.22
CA ARG A 38 -2.52 6.33 -2.55
C ARG A 38 -1.40 5.89 -3.50
N PRO A 39 -0.89 6.80 -4.35
CA PRO A 39 0.34 6.54 -5.11
C PRO A 39 1.52 6.17 -4.19
N PRO A 40 2.57 5.53 -4.73
CA PRO A 40 3.75 5.18 -3.94
C PRO A 40 4.40 6.42 -3.34
N GLY A 41 4.98 6.26 -2.15
CA GLY A 41 5.64 7.35 -1.41
C GLY A 41 4.69 8.28 -0.66
N ALA A 42 3.38 8.03 -0.65
CA ALA A 42 2.46 8.80 0.18
C ALA A 42 2.75 8.60 1.67
N ALA A 43 2.85 9.72 2.41
CA ALA A 43 2.89 9.73 3.87
C ALA A 43 1.62 9.11 4.48
N ASP A 44 1.50 9.08 5.81
CA ASP A 44 0.22 8.79 6.46
C ASP A 44 -0.89 9.73 5.94
N GLU A 45 -2.14 9.30 6.07
CA GLU A 45 -3.25 10.00 5.40
C GLU A 45 -3.38 11.46 5.83
N ILE A 46 -3.10 11.79 7.09
CA ILE A 46 -3.21 13.17 7.58
C ILE A 46 -2.07 14.03 7.05
N ALA A 47 -0.82 13.56 7.18
CA ALA A 47 0.33 14.28 6.65
C ALA A 47 0.24 14.45 5.13
N PHE A 48 -0.24 13.42 4.42
CA PHE A 48 -0.51 13.46 2.99
C PHE A 48 -1.54 14.53 2.64
N LEU A 49 -2.71 14.53 3.30
CA LEU A 49 -3.79 15.49 3.04
C LEU A 49 -3.37 16.93 3.36
N ALA A 50 -2.53 17.12 4.38
CA ALA A 50 -1.97 18.42 4.75
C ALA A 50 -0.95 18.93 3.73
N SER A 51 -0.14 18.03 3.13
CA SER A 51 0.94 18.38 2.22
C SER A 51 0.52 18.44 0.75
N CYS A 52 -0.56 17.75 0.37
CA CYS A 52 -1.02 17.68 -1.01
C CYS A 52 -1.79 18.95 -1.42
N THR A 53 -1.20 19.74 -2.34
CA THR A 53 -1.82 20.95 -2.91
C THR A 53 -2.85 20.67 -4.01
N ARG A 54 -2.99 19.41 -4.45
CA ARG A 54 -3.90 18.99 -5.54
C ARG A 54 -3.54 19.55 -6.92
N CYS A 55 -2.30 19.98 -7.13
CA CYS A 55 -1.76 20.45 -8.41
C CYS A 55 -2.01 19.42 -9.54
N GLY A 56 -1.72 18.14 -9.26
CA GLY A 56 -1.91 17.04 -10.19
C GLY A 56 -0.67 16.66 -10.98
N ASP A 57 0.51 17.16 -10.62
CA ASP A 57 1.76 16.93 -11.35
C ASP A 57 2.17 15.45 -11.41
N CYS A 58 1.71 14.64 -10.45
CA CYS A 58 1.90 13.19 -10.44
C CYS A 58 1.07 12.42 -11.48
N LEU A 59 -0.01 13.00 -12.01
CA LEU A 59 -0.90 12.33 -12.99
C LEU A 59 -0.22 12.12 -14.35
N PRO A 60 0.28 13.15 -15.06
CA PRO A 60 0.82 13.00 -16.41
C PRO A 60 2.13 12.22 -16.47
N VAL A 61 2.87 12.14 -15.35
CA VAL A 61 4.13 11.38 -15.28
C VAL A 61 3.91 9.89 -14.99
N CYS A 62 2.68 9.46 -14.70
CA CYS A 62 2.36 8.05 -14.53
C CYS A 62 2.25 7.39 -15.91
N PRO A 63 3.17 6.48 -16.30
CA PRO A 63 3.22 5.97 -17.67
C PRO A 63 2.02 5.11 -18.06
N VAL A 64 1.29 4.59 -17.06
CA VAL A 64 0.10 3.75 -17.26
C VAL A 64 -1.20 4.46 -16.87
N SER A 65 -1.14 5.75 -16.53
CA SER A 65 -2.30 6.54 -16.09
C SER A 65 -3.10 5.90 -14.95
N ALA A 66 -2.41 5.24 -14.01
CA ALA A 66 -3.03 4.62 -12.83
C ALA A 66 -3.55 5.64 -11.81
N ILE A 67 -3.00 6.86 -11.83
CA ILE A 67 -3.32 7.91 -10.86
C ILE A 67 -4.46 8.76 -11.41
N ILE A 68 -5.54 8.86 -10.63
CA ILE A 68 -6.70 9.69 -10.89
C ILE A 68 -6.94 10.65 -9.72
N LYS A 69 -7.71 11.72 -9.95
CA LYS A 69 -8.15 12.58 -8.84
C LYS A 69 -9.31 11.94 -8.10
N ALA A 70 -9.23 11.93 -6.79
CA ALA A 70 -10.34 11.52 -5.94
C ALA A 70 -11.58 12.40 -6.20
N PRO A 71 -12.79 11.81 -6.23
CA PRO A 71 -14.01 12.52 -6.62
C PRO A 71 -14.38 13.61 -5.62
N PRO A 72 -15.25 14.58 -5.99
CA PRO A 72 -15.75 15.59 -5.05
C PRO A 72 -16.42 15.01 -3.81
N SER A 73 -17.01 13.81 -3.91
CA SER A 73 -17.61 13.08 -2.80
C SER A 73 -16.60 12.55 -1.77
N ALA A 74 -15.29 12.64 -2.04
CA ALA A 74 -14.22 12.17 -1.18
C ALA A 74 -13.94 13.07 0.05
N GLY A 75 -14.72 14.14 0.26
CA GLY A 75 -14.56 15.04 1.40
C GLY A 75 -13.19 15.72 1.38
N LEU A 76 -12.43 15.62 2.48
CA LEU A 76 -11.08 16.20 2.59
C LEU A 76 -10.10 15.68 1.53
N ALA A 77 -10.32 14.44 1.06
CA ALA A 77 -9.51 13.83 0.01
C ALA A 77 -9.90 14.30 -1.40
N ALA A 78 -10.98 15.07 -1.60
CA ALA A 78 -11.40 15.51 -2.93
C ALA A 78 -10.25 16.21 -3.69
N GLY A 79 -10.07 15.81 -4.95
CA GLY A 79 -9.03 16.34 -5.84
C GLY A 79 -7.61 15.85 -5.56
N THR A 80 -7.37 15.10 -4.48
CA THR A 80 -6.06 14.50 -4.20
C THR A 80 -5.82 13.26 -5.07
N PRO A 81 -4.56 12.90 -5.38
CA PRO A 81 -4.28 11.73 -6.21
C PRO A 81 -4.61 10.42 -5.49
N MET A 82 -5.24 9.51 -6.21
CA MET A 82 -5.56 8.15 -5.78
C MET A 82 -5.35 7.17 -6.94
N ILE A 83 -5.32 5.88 -6.62
CA ILE A 83 -5.31 4.77 -7.57
C ILE A 83 -6.58 3.96 -7.35
N ASP A 84 -7.18 3.49 -8.45
CA ASP A 84 -8.18 2.43 -8.40
C ASP A 84 -7.59 1.16 -9.03
N PRO A 85 -7.08 0.22 -8.21
CA PRO A 85 -6.42 -0.99 -8.69
C PRO A 85 -7.36 -1.93 -9.47
N ALA A 86 -8.68 -1.76 -9.35
CA ALA A 86 -9.64 -2.53 -10.13
C ALA A 86 -9.75 -2.02 -11.58
N ILE A 87 -9.42 -0.74 -11.82
CA ILE A 87 -9.43 -0.12 -13.15
C ILE A 87 -8.04 -0.14 -13.77
N GLN A 88 -7.05 0.39 -13.05
CA GLN A 88 -5.66 0.43 -13.50
C GLN A 88 -4.71 0.37 -12.30
N ALA A 89 -3.96 -0.72 -12.21
CA ALA A 89 -3.00 -0.94 -11.14
C ALA A 89 -1.71 -0.13 -11.33
N CYS A 90 -1.00 0.14 -10.23
CA CYS A 90 0.35 0.66 -10.29
C CYS A 90 1.29 -0.42 -10.83
N ILE A 91 2.09 -0.14 -11.86
CA ILE A 91 3.04 -1.11 -12.42
C ILE A 91 4.41 -1.14 -11.73
N VAL A 92 4.56 -0.47 -10.57
CA VAL A 92 5.79 -0.50 -9.78
C VAL A 92 7.00 0.02 -10.58
N CYS A 93 6.88 1.23 -11.13
CA CYS A 93 7.97 1.86 -11.89
C CYS A 93 9.22 1.95 -11.03
N ALA A 94 10.37 1.48 -11.54
CA ALA A 94 11.63 1.40 -10.79
C ALA A 94 12.04 2.75 -10.17
N ASP A 95 11.64 3.84 -10.82
CA ASP A 95 12.06 5.18 -10.54
C ASP A 95 10.93 6.01 -9.87
N MET A 96 9.72 5.49 -9.69
CA MET A 96 8.60 6.19 -9.04
C MET A 96 8.41 7.66 -9.54
N PRO A 97 8.20 7.89 -10.85
CA PRO A 97 8.18 9.24 -11.42
C PRO A 97 7.07 10.11 -10.80
N CYS A 98 5.95 9.51 -10.40
CA CYS A 98 4.86 10.18 -9.69
C CYS A 98 5.28 10.77 -8.33
N ALA A 99 6.12 10.05 -7.58
CA ALA A 99 6.61 10.53 -6.29
C ALA A 99 7.66 11.64 -6.48
N ARG A 100 8.57 11.48 -7.45
CA ARG A 100 9.57 12.50 -7.76
C ARG A 100 9.01 13.79 -8.34
N ALA A 101 7.88 13.73 -9.05
CA ALA A 101 7.20 14.92 -9.55
C ALA A 101 6.51 15.73 -8.44
N CYS A 102 6.42 15.21 -7.21
CA CYS A 102 5.74 15.90 -6.11
C CYS A 102 6.70 16.86 -5.40
N GLU A 103 6.66 18.14 -5.78
CA GLU A 103 7.49 19.18 -5.15
C GLU A 103 7.04 19.54 -3.73
N THR A 104 5.79 19.23 -3.36
CA THR A 104 5.22 19.60 -2.06
C THR A 104 5.57 18.60 -0.95
N GLY A 105 6.20 17.47 -1.30
CA GLY A 105 6.52 16.41 -0.34
C GLY A 105 5.30 15.57 0.10
N ALA A 106 4.15 15.66 -0.58
CA ALA A 106 3.03 14.77 -0.32
C ALA A 106 3.31 13.32 -0.73
N LEU A 107 4.09 13.14 -1.80
CA LEU A 107 4.65 11.86 -2.22
C LEU A 107 6.18 11.99 -2.16
N VAL A 108 6.84 11.09 -1.44
CA VAL A 108 8.30 11.08 -1.30
C VAL A 108 8.80 9.68 -1.63
N PRO A 109 9.71 9.51 -2.61
CA PRO A 109 10.35 8.22 -2.84
C PRO A 109 11.11 7.80 -1.58
N PRO A 110 10.80 6.65 -0.97
CA PRO A 110 11.53 6.17 0.20
C PRO A 110 12.98 5.82 -0.14
N ALA A 111 13.87 5.93 0.85
CA ALA A 111 15.29 5.68 0.68
C ALA A 111 15.58 4.20 0.34
N GLY A 112 14.85 3.27 0.97
CA GLY A 112 14.88 1.84 0.64
C GLY A 112 14.11 1.46 -0.64
N GLY A 113 13.58 2.44 -1.39
CA GLY A 113 12.84 2.18 -2.62
C GLY A 113 11.56 1.37 -2.37
N TRP A 114 11.25 0.45 -3.29
CA TRP A 114 9.99 -0.30 -3.24
C TRP A 114 9.82 -1.18 -2.00
N ASP A 115 10.91 -1.52 -1.30
CA ASP A 115 10.86 -2.36 -0.10
C ASP A 115 10.22 -1.65 1.11
N GLU A 116 10.12 -0.32 1.06
CA GLU A 116 9.47 0.51 2.09
C GLU A 116 8.06 0.99 1.65
N VAL A 117 7.58 0.59 0.47
CA VAL A 117 6.29 1.02 -0.05
C VAL A 117 5.22 -0.01 0.26
N HIS A 118 4.16 0.42 0.95
CA HIS A 118 2.96 -0.38 1.19
C HIS A 118 1.70 0.41 0.85
N MET A 119 1.14 0.18 -0.35
CA MET A 119 -0.07 0.88 -0.81
C MET A 119 -1.37 0.21 -0.35
N GLY A 120 -1.32 -1.09 -0.06
CA GLY A 120 -2.48 -1.89 0.33
C GLY A 120 -2.09 -3.29 0.78
N VAL A 121 -3.04 -3.99 1.40
CA VAL A 121 -2.90 -5.37 1.86
C VAL A 121 -3.59 -6.29 0.86
N LEU A 122 -2.91 -7.37 0.49
CA LEU A 122 -3.40 -8.34 -0.48
C LEU A 122 -3.86 -9.61 0.24
N GLU A 123 -5.05 -10.07 -0.09
CA GLU A 123 -5.65 -11.31 0.42
C GLU A 123 -5.98 -12.24 -0.75
N LEU A 124 -5.82 -13.55 -0.54
CA LEU A 124 -6.17 -14.59 -1.48
C LEU A 124 -7.42 -15.34 -1.00
N ASP A 125 -8.45 -15.39 -1.83
CA ASP A 125 -9.63 -16.23 -1.64
C ASP A 125 -9.38 -17.61 -2.25
N THR A 126 -9.03 -18.57 -1.40
CA THR A 126 -8.77 -19.95 -1.81
C THR A 126 -10.01 -20.68 -2.29
N GLY A 127 -11.21 -20.23 -1.92
CA GLY A 127 -12.48 -20.80 -2.40
C GLY A 127 -12.77 -20.42 -3.85
N ARG A 128 -12.29 -19.25 -4.30
CA ARG A 128 -12.47 -18.77 -5.67
C ARG A 128 -11.33 -19.15 -6.60
N CYS A 129 -10.11 -19.25 -6.08
CA CYS A 129 -8.94 -19.48 -6.89
C CYS A 129 -8.96 -20.86 -7.56
N ILE A 130 -8.93 -20.86 -8.90
CA ILE A 130 -9.07 -22.08 -9.72
C ILE A 130 -7.94 -23.10 -9.52
N THR A 131 -6.78 -22.69 -8.99
CA THR A 131 -5.70 -23.62 -8.63
C THR A 131 -6.08 -24.54 -7.48
N PHE A 132 -6.96 -24.09 -6.58
CA PHE A 132 -7.50 -24.92 -5.50
C PHE A 132 -8.62 -25.84 -6.00
N GLN A 133 -9.09 -25.65 -7.23
CA GLN A 133 -10.06 -26.49 -7.93
C GLN A 133 -9.39 -27.44 -8.93
N GLY A 134 -8.05 -27.54 -8.93
CA GLY A 134 -7.27 -28.43 -9.79
C GLY A 134 -6.93 -27.88 -11.17
N VAL A 135 -7.25 -26.62 -11.47
CA VAL A 135 -6.91 -25.97 -12.74
C VAL A 135 -5.55 -25.28 -12.63
N SER A 136 -4.61 -25.62 -13.50
CA SER A 136 -3.30 -24.97 -13.55
C SER A 136 -3.43 -23.50 -13.92
N CYS A 137 -2.95 -22.62 -13.05
CA CYS A 137 -2.93 -21.17 -13.27
C CYS A 137 -1.77 -20.57 -12.45
N GLY A 138 -1.13 -19.53 -13.00
CA GLY A 138 -0.05 -18.80 -12.33
C GLY A 138 0.08 -17.37 -12.82
N VAL A 139 -1.01 -16.83 -13.40
CA VAL A 139 -1.01 -15.50 -14.02
C VAL A 139 -0.69 -14.41 -13.01
N CYS A 140 -1.17 -14.54 -11.77
CA CYS A 140 -0.93 -13.57 -10.71
C CYS A 140 0.56 -13.48 -10.35
N ALA A 141 1.25 -14.61 -10.20
CA ALA A 141 2.68 -14.65 -9.92
C ALA A 141 3.51 -14.12 -11.10
N ARG A 142 3.20 -14.54 -12.34
CA ARG A 142 3.91 -14.06 -13.54
C ARG A 142 3.70 -12.57 -13.82
N ALA A 143 2.53 -12.03 -13.51
CA ALA A 143 2.23 -10.62 -13.69
C ALA A 143 2.78 -9.74 -12.56
N CYS A 144 3.18 -10.32 -11.42
CA CYS A 144 3.62 -9.56 -10.26
C CYS A 144 4.94 -8.82 -10.58
N PRO A 145 4.95 -7.47 -10.58
CA PRO A 145 6.16 -6.72 -10.90
C PRO A 145 7.23 -6.80 -9.79
N VAL A 146 6.84 -7.20 -8.57
CA VAL A 146 7.77 -7.45 -7.46
C VAL A 146 8.37 -8.87 -7.52
N GLY A 147 7.75 -9.76 -8.30
CA GLY A 147 8.18 -11.15 -8.46
C GLY A 147 8.03 -12.00 -7.20
N GLU A 148 8.92 -12.98 -7.07
CA GLU A 148 8.87 -14.02 -6.04
C GLU A 148 9.00 -13.51 -4.59
N ARG A 149 9.44 -12.26 -4.41
CA ARG A 149 9.46 -11.64 -3.09
C ARG A 149 8.06 -11.37 -2.54
N ALA A 150 7.08 -11.18 -3.42
CA ALA A 150 5.68 -10.87 -3.04
C ALA A 150 4.71 -12.03 -3.31
N LEU A 151 4.93 -12.78 -4.39
CA LEU A 151 3.98 -13.80 -4.83
C LEU A 151 4.69 -14.93 -5.58
N VAL A 152 4.53 -16.15 -5.07
CA VAL A 152 5.13 -17.37 -5.65
C VAL A 152 4.06 -18.43 -5.90
N MET A 153 4.43 -19.48 -6.64
CA MET A 153 3.66 -20.71 -6.73
C MET A 153 4.30 -21.77 -5.84
N ASP A 154 3.51 -22.49 -5.04
CA ASP A 154 4.00 -23.65 -4.29
C ASP A 154 4.22 -24.87 -5.20
N GLU A 155 4.75 -25.96 -4.62
CA GLU A 155 4.97 -27.22 -5.34
C GLU A 155 3.68 -27.81 -5.95
N GLY A 156 2.52 -27.50 -5.36
CA GLY A 156 1.20 -27.90 -5.84
C GLY A 156 0.63 -26.97 -6.90
N GLY A 157 1.38 -25.96 -7.36
CA GLY A 157 0.92 -24.98 -8.34
C GLY A 157 -0.14 -24.02 -7.80
N ARG A 158 -0.13 -23.73 -6.49
CA ARG A 158 -1.06 -22.78 -5.84
C ARG A 158 -0.33 -21.49 -5.48
N PRO A 159 -0.98 -20.32 -5.62
CA PRO A 159 -0.35 -19.06 -5.28
C PRO A 159 -0.16 -18.93 -3.77
N VAL A 160 1.04 -18.49 -3.35
CA VAL A 160 1.39 -18.17 -1.97
C VAL A 160 1.83 -16.72 -1.91
N LEU A 161 1.10 -15.91 -1.14
CA LEU A 161 1.43 -14.51 -0.87
C LEU A 161 2.57 -14.43 0.14
N ARG A 162 3.49 -13.49 -0.08
CA ARG A 162 4.53 -13.08 0.88
C ARG A 162 4.30 -11.61 1.23
N PRO A 163 3.52 -11.31 2.28
CA PRO A 163 3.09 -9.96 2.61
C PRO A 163 4.24 -8.96 2.75
N GLU A 164 5.40 -9.41 3.22
CA GLU A 164 6.59 -8.61 3.50
C GLU A 164 7.20 -8.02 2.22
N GLY A 165 7.08 -8.72 1.08
CA GLY A 165 7.50 -8.20 -0.21
C GLY A 165 6.35 -7.56 -1.00
N CYS A 166 5.11 -7.67 -0.55
CA CYS A 166 3.96 -7.14 -1.27
C CYS A 166 3.84 -5.62 -1.06
N VAL A 167 3.98 -4.87 -2.15
CA VAL A 167 3.83 -3.40 -2.13
C VAL A 167 2.37 -2.94 -2.28
N GLY A 168 1.43 -3.87 -2.44
CA GLY A 168 0.01 -3.57 -2.59
C GLY A 168 -0.37 -2.87 -3.90
N CYS A 169 0.33 -3.15 -5.01
CA CYS A 169 0.12 -2.47 -6.29
C CYS A 169 -1.15 -2.88 -7.05
N GLY A 170 -1.67 -4.08 -6.77
CA GLY A 170 -2.91 -4.60 -7.36
C GLY A 170 -2.78 -5.20 -8.76
N VAL A 171 -1.59 -5.26 -9.38
CA VAL A 171 -1.42 -5.86 -10.73
C VAL A 171 -1.95 -7.29 -10.80
N CYS A 172 -1.74 -8.07 -9.74
CA CYS A 172 -2.21 -9.44 -9.64
C CYS A 172 -3.75 -9.56 -9.52
N VAL A 173 -4.42 -8.52 -8.99
CA VAL A 173 -5.88 -8.42 -8.93
C VAL A 173 -6.44 -8.19 -10.33
N THR A 174 -5.87 -7.23 -11.08
CA THR A 174 -6.26 -6.95 -12.47
C THR A 174 -5.97 -8.12 -13.40
N ALA A 175 -4.87 -8.84 -13.17
CA ALA A 175 -4.47 -10.00 -13.98
C ALA A 175 -5.24 -11.29 -13.68
N CYS A 176 -6.01 -11.34 -12.58
CA CYS A 176 -6.71 -12.54 -12.17
C CYS A 176 -7.80 -12.92 -13.18
N VAL A 177 -7.85 -14.20 -13.57
CA VAL A 177 -8.80 -14.70 -14.58
C VAL A 177 -10.20 -15.00 -14.02
N THR A 178 -10.40 -14.92 -12.70
CA THR A 178 -11.70 -15.19 -12.08
C THR A 178 -12.53 -13.92 -11.96
N THR A 179 -13.85 -14.05 -12.01
CA THR A 179 -14.79 -12.94 -11.79
C THR A 179 -15.73 -13.30 -10.64
N PRO A 180 -15.69 -12.58 -9.49
CA PRO A 180 -14.73 -11.54 -9.14
C PRO A 180 -13.29 -12.08 -9.00
N SER A 181 -12.29 -11.20 -8.92
CA SER A 181 -10.89 -11.64 -8.72
C SER A 181 -10.77 -12.51 -7.47
N SER A 182 -9.93 -13.55 -7.54
CA SER A 182 -9.57 -14.38 -6.38
C SER A 182 -8.60 -13.67 -5.43
N LEU A 183 -8.00 -12.58 -5.90
CA LEU A 183 -7.14 -11.72 -5.11
C LEU A 183 -7.90 -10.43 -4.78
N LYS A 184 -7.90 -10.05 -3.51
CA LYS A 184 -8.58 -8.85 -3.01
C LYS A 184 -7.53 -7.93 -2.42
N LEU A 185 -7.55 -6.67 -2.86
CA LEU A 185 -6.75 -5.63 -2.25
C LEU A 185 -7.63 -4.83 -1.28
N SER A 186 -7.11 -4.58 -0.08
CA SER A 186 -7.73 -3.77 0.97
C SER A 186 -6.75 -2.69 1.42
N LEU A 187 -7.27 -1.61 2.00
CA LEU A 187 -6.44 -0.64 2.69
C LEU A 187 -6.14 -1.20 4.08
N GLY A 188 -4.87 -1.23 4.45
CA GLY A 188 -4.47 -1.62 5.81
C GLY A 188 -5.14 -0.73 6.84
N SER A 189 -5.64 -1.33 7.91
CA SER A 189 -6.24 -0.64 9.06
C SER A 189 -5.21 0.10 9.89
#